data_AF-A0A1D7Y2A8-F1
#
_entry.id   AF-A0A1D7Y2A8-F1
#
_cell.length_a   1.000
_cell.length_b   1.000
_cell.length_c   1.000
_cell.angle_alpha   90.00
_cell.angle_beta   90.00
_cell.angle_gamma   90.00
#
_symmetry.space_group_name_H-M   'P 1'
#
loop_
_entity.id
_entity.type
_entity.pdbx_description
1 polymer ?
#
loop_
_entity_poly.entity_id
_entity_poly.type
_entity_poly.pdbx_seq_one_letter_code
_entity_poly.pdbx_strand_id
1 'polypeptide(L)'
;MAYGSSVMRTQLMLLDREPAVVAVACRPVELVWREAGKVVGHAPQLMARLQDGSALLLDCAGRSGPSARLAARARVVAAAAKAAGWSYPLAGPPDPVLVANVRWLAGYRHPRYAAGPWTPALVEVFGSPRPAVEAVRELGDPIAVWPAVFHALWSGVLRVRLDEPLHERVVLSVARQEAEAA
;
A
#
# COMPACT_ATOMS: atom_id res chain seq x y z
N MET A 1 -23.52 0.24 -3.05
CA MET A 1 -22.79 0.55 -4.31
C MET A 1 -21.45 1.17 -3.95
N ALA A 2 -20.34 0.46 -4.13
CA ALA A 2 -19.00 1.01 -3.96
C ALA A 2 -18.43 1.30 -5.34
N TYR A 3 -18.51 2.55 -5.79
CA TYR A 3 -17.84 3.02 -7.01
C TYR A 3 -16.33 2.74 -6.90
N GLY A 4 -15.64 2.61 -8.03
CA GLY A 4 -14.19 2.33 -8.11
C GLY A 4 -13.29 3.26 -7.28
N SER A 5 -13.82 4.39 -6.76
CA SER A 5 -13.13 5.28 -5.82
C SER A 5 -12.70 4.59 -4.52
N SER A 6 -13.48 3.63 -3.99
CA SER A 6 -13.14 2.98 -2.72
C SER A 6 -11.98 1.99 -2.86
N VAL A 7 -11.98 1.18 -3.93
CA VAL A 7 -10.90 0.23 -4.25
C VAL A 7 -9.64 1.01 -4.59
N MET A 8 -9.74 2.02 -5.46
CA MET A 8 -8.62 2.89 -5.83
C MET A 8 -8.03 3.58 -4.60
N ARG A 9 -8.86 4.08 -3.68
CA ARG A 9 -8.36 4.69 -2.44
C ARG A 9 -7.58 3.69 -1.58
N THR A 10 -8.06 2.46 -1.43
CA THR A 10 -7.32 1.45 -0.66
C THR A 10 -6.02 1.06 -1.38
N GLN A 11 -6.04 0.88 -2.70
CA GLN A 11 -4.83 0.61 -3.48
C GLN A 11 -3.80 1.74 -3.36
N LEU A 12 -4.26 3.00 -3.39
CA LEU A 12 -3.40 4.16 -3.15
C LEU A 12 -2.75 4.08 -1.75
N MET A 13 -3.51 3.77 -0.70
CA MET A 13 -2.97 3.61 0.66
C MET A 13 -2.00 2.43 0.78
N LEU A 14 -2.25 1.32 0.07
CA LEU A 14 -1.34 0.17 0.04
C LEU A 14 -0.03 0.53 -0.65
N LEU A 15 -0.08 1.22 -1.79
CA LEU A 15 1.11 1.69 -2.51
C LEU A 15 1.90 2.74 -1.70
N ASP A 16 1.22 3.69 -1.05
CA ASP A 16 1.85 4.72 -0.20
C ASP A 16 2.57 4.13 1.03
N ARG A 17 2.18 2.91 1.45
CA ARG A 17 2.76 2.18 2.59
C ARG A 17 3.86 1.20 2.18
N GLU A 18 3.89 0.78 0.92
CA GLU A 18 4.80 -0.29 0.46
C GLU A 18 6.25 0.22 0.45
N PRO A 19 7.18 -0.36 1.25
CA PRO A 19 8.55 0.15 1.34
C PRO A 19 9.30 0.14 0.00
N ALA A 20 8.94 -0.78 -0.91
CA ALA A 20 9.53 -0.82 -2.24
C ALA A 20 9.07 0.33 -3.16
N VAL A 21 8.00 1.04 -2.83
CA VAL A 21 7.42 2.12 -3.65
C VAL A 21 8.06 3.46 -3.29
N VAL A 22 8.65 4.13 -4.29
CA VAL A 22 9.35 5.41 -4.12
C VAL A 22 8.58 6.62 -4.66
N ALA A 23 7.60 6.39 -5.53
CA ALA A 23 6.70 7.44 -6.01
C ALA A 23 5.36 6.85 -6.47
N VAL A 24 4.29 7.62 -6.29
CA VAL A 24 2.95 7.25 -6.73
C VAL A 24 2.33 8.40 -7.52
N ALA A 25 1.62 8.07 -8.61
CA ALA A 25 0.89 9.05 -9.41
C ALA A 25 -0.52 8.54 -9.75
N CYS A 26 -1.49 9.46 -9.73
CA CYS A 26 -2.85 9.19 -10.19
C CYS A 26 -2.97 9.57 -11.66
N ARG A 27 -3.45 8.64 -12.49
CA ARG A 27 -3.62 8.84 -13.95
C ARG A 27 -2.39 9.47 -14.62
N PRO A 28 -1.22 8.82 -14.53
CA PRO A 28 0.06 9.42 -14.94
C PRO A 28 0.16 9.67 -16.45
N VAL A 29 -0.55 8.88 -17.25
CA VAL A 29 -0.47 8.87 -18.70
C VAL A 29 -1.81 8.41 -19.29
N GLU A 30 -2.11 8.86 -20.51
CA GLU A 30 -3.18 8.32 -21.34
C GLU A 30 -2.59 7.61 -22.55
N LEU A 31 -2.94 6.33 -22.73
CA LEU A 31 -2.59 5.56 -23.92
C LEU A 31 -3.70 5.75 -24.95
N VAL A 32 -3.31 6.06 -26.19
CA VAL A 32 -4.24 6.26 -27.30
C VAL A 32 -3.83 5.34 -28.46
N TRP A 33 -4.77 4.58 -29.00
CA TRP A 33 -4.53 3.66 -30.11
C TRP A 33 -5.73 3.60 -31.07
N ARG A 34 -5.53 2.93 -32.21
CA ARG A 34 -6.60 2.66 -33.19
C ARG A 34 -7.09 1.23 -33.04
N GLU A 35 -8.41 1.05 -32.99
CA GLU A 35 -9.08 -0.25 -32.93
C GLU A 35 -10.36 -0.19 -33.79
N ALA A 36 -10.51 -1.11 -34.75
CA ALA A 36 -11.65 -1.19 -35.67
C ALA A 36 -12.02 0.17 -36.31
N GLY A 37 -11.02 0.93 -36.76
CA GLY A 37 -11.18 2.24 -37.38
C GLY A 37 -11.50 3.39 -36.41
N LYS A 38 -11.61 3.14 -35.11
CA LYS A 38 -11.87 4.15 -34.07
C LYS A 38 -10.61 4.47 -33.28
N VAL A 39 -10.50 5.70 -32.80
CA VAL A 39 -9.48 6.10 -31.82
C VAL A 39 -10.01 5.81 -30.42
N VAL A 40 -9.26 5.05 -29.64
CA VAL A 40 -9.60 4.66 -28.26
C VAL A 40 -8.51 5.18 -27.33
N GLY A 41 -8.93 5.74 -26.19
CA GLY A 41 -8.05 6.19 -25.11
C GLY A 41 -8.33 5.46 -23.80
N HIS A 42 -7.26 5.21 -23.03
CA HIS A 42 -7.35 4.75 -21.64
C HIS A 42 -6.19 5.27 -20.80
N ALA A 43 -6.51 5.87 -19.66
CA ALA A 43 -5.55 6.28 -18.64
C ALA A 43 -5.64 5.33 -17.44
N PRO A 44 -4.57 4.57 -17.13
CA PRO A 44 -4.52 3.74 -15.92
C PRO A 44 -4.76 4.60 -14.67
N GLN A 45 -5.51 4.09 -13.70
CA GLN A 45 -5.90 4.86 -12.52
C GLN A 45 -4.72 5.28 -11.64
N LEU A 46 -3.77 4.37 -11.43
CA LEU A 46 -2.62 4.57 -10.55
C LEU A 46 -1.33 4.12 -11.23
N MET A 47 -0.22 4.63 -10.71
CA MET A 47 1.12 4.17 -11.01
C MET A 47 1.97 4.21 -9.76
N ALA A 48 2.85 3.23 -9.62
CA ALA A 48 3.93 3.25 -8.64
C ALA A 48 5.28 3.05 -9.33
N ARG A 49 6.28 3.81 -8.87
CA ARG A 49 7.70 3.55 -9.13
C ARG A 49 8.28 2.74 -7.99
N LEU A 50 9.08 1.75 -8.33
CA LEU A 50 9.73 0.88 -7.37
C LEU A 50 11.20 1.26 -7.20
N GLN A 51 11.78 0.92 -6.05
CA GLN A 51 13.17 1.16 -5.70
C GLN A 51 14.17 0.49 -6.66
N ASP A 52 13.78 -0.63 -7.28
CA ASP A 52 14.58 -1.36 -8.27
C ASP A 52 14.57 -0.69 -9.66
N GLY A 53 13.94 0.49 -9.79
CA GLY A 53 13.81 1.24 -11.04
C GLY A 53 12.64 0.78 -11.93
N SER A 54 11.97 -0.32 -11.59
CA SER A 54 10.79 -0.79 -12.31
C SER A 54 9.56 0.05 -11.95
N ALA A 55 8.45 -0.22 -12.63
CA ALA A 55 7.19 0.44 -12.36
C ALA A 55 6.00 -0.49 -12.58
N LEU A 56 4.86 -0.06 -12.02
CA LEU A 56 3.57 -0.68 -12.30
C LEU A 56 2.55 0.38 -12.66
N LEU A 57 1.69 0.05 -13.61
CA LEU A 57 0.44 0.75 -13.88
C LEU A 57 -0.69 -0.08 -13.25
N LEU A 58 -1.72 0.54 -12.71
CA LEU A 58 -2.79 -0.20 -12.02
C LEU A 58 -4.16 0.37 -12.36
N ASP A 59 -5.10 -0.53 -12.62
CA ASP A 59 -6.53 -0.21 -12.66
C ASP A 59 -7.29 -1.08 -11.67
N CYS A 60 -8.36 -0.53 -11.10
CA CYS A 60 -9.21 -1.23 -10.17
C CYS A 60 -10.42 -1.85 -10.87
N ALA A 61 -10.60 -3.15 -10.67
CA ALA A 61 -11.80 -3.88 -11.03
C ALA A 61 -12.92 -3.69 -9.99
N GLY A 62 -14.16 -3.93 -10.41
CA GLY A 62 -15.30 -3.97 -9.49
C GLY A 62 -15.33 -5.28 -8.69
N ARG A 63 -16.28 -5.42 -7.75
CA ARG A 63 -16.49 -6.66 -6.98
C ARG A 63 -16.76 -7.87 -7.87
N SER A 64 -17.45 -7.68 -8.99
CA SER A 64 -17.74 -8.73 -9.96
C SER A 64 -16.63 -8.89 -11.02
N GLY A 65 -15.45 -8.31 -10.80
CA GLY A 65 -14.35 -8.30 -11.76
C GLY A 65 -14.35 -7.09 -12.69
N PRO A 66 -13.45 -7.08 -13.70
CA PRO A 66 -13.36 -6.00 -14.67
C PRO A 66 -14.56 -6.02 -15.62
N SER A 67 -15.06 -4.84 -16.01
CA SER A 67 -16.03 -4.76 -17.11
C SER A 67 -15.39 -5.22 -18.43
N ALA A 68 -16.20 -5.67 -19.40
CA ALA A 68 -15.69 -6.05 -20.72
C ALA A 68 -14.87 -4.93 -21.37
N ARG A 69 -15.29 -3.68 -21.19
CA ARG A 69 -14.54 -2.49 -21.64
C ARG A 69 -13.18 -2.37 -20.94
N LEU A 70 -13.13 -2.53 -19.63
CA LEU A 70 -11.86 -2.47 -18.89
C LEU A 70 -10.95 -3.63 -19.29
N ALA A 71 -11.47 -4.85 -19.40
CA ALA A 71 -10.72 -6.04 -19.81
C ALA A 71 -10.14 -5.90 -21.23
N ALA A 72 -10.89 -5.33 -22.17
CA ALA A 72 -10.38 -5.06 -23.52
C ALA A 72 -9.21 -4.06 -23.51
N ARG A 73 -9.35 -2.96 -22.77
CA ARG A 73 -8.30 -1.93 -22.63
C ARG A 73 -7.07 -2.45 -21.88
N ALA A 74 -7.30 -3.24 -20.84
CA ALA A 74 -6.28 -3.88 -20.03
C ALA A 74 -5.30 -4.70 -20.87
N ARG A 75 -5.77 -5.39 -21.92
CA ARG A 75 -4.88 -6.13 -22.83
C ARG A 75 -3.87 -5.22 -23.53
N VAL A 76 -4.30 -4.05 -23.99
CA VAL A 76 -3.42 -3.07 -24.66
C VAL A 76 -2.47 -2.42 -23.67
N VAL A 77 -2.98 -2.02 -22.50
CA VAL A 77 -2.15 -1.41 -21.44
C VAL A 77 -1.11 -2.39 -20.91
N ALA A 78 -1.48 -3.66 -20.69
CA ALA A 78 -0.55 -4.70 -20.26
C ALA A 78 0.57 -4.93 -21.28
N ALA A 79 0.26 -4.94 -22.58
CA ALA A 79 1.26 -5.06 -23.63
C ALA A 79 2.22 -3.85 -23.65
N ALA A 80 1.69 -2.64 -23.53
CA ALA A 80 2.50 -1.42 -23.47
C ALA A 80 3.37 -1.36 -22.20
N ALA A 81 2.82 -1.73 -21.04
CA ALA A 81 3.55 -1.82 -19.78
C ALA A 81 4.69 -2.83 -19.90
N LYS A 82 4.41 -4.04 -20.40
CA LYS A 82 5.42 -5.07 -20.63
C LYS A 82 6.53 -4.61 -21.57
N ALA A 83 6.20 -3.90 -22.65
CA ALA A 83 7.18 -3.34 -23.58
C ALA A 83 8.09 -2.29 -22.92
N ALA A 84 7.58 -1.58 -21.91
CA ALA A 84 8.36 -0.64 -21.09
C ALA A 84 9.09 -1.30 -19.90
N GLY A 85 9.03 -2.63 -19.75
CA GLY A 85 9.58 -3.34 -18.60
C GLY A 85 8.78 -3.16 -17.31
N TRP A 86 7.50 -2.77 -17.41
CA TRP A 86 6.61 -2.50 -16.29
C TRP A 86 5.56 -3.60 -16.13
N SER A 87 4.96 -3.70 -14.95
CA SER A 87 3.82 -4.58 -14.69
C SER A 87 2.48 -3.84 -14.78
N TYR A 88 1.39 -4.59 -14.97
CA TYR A 88 0.03 -4.04 -15.01
C TYR A 88 -0.99 -4.97 -14.35
N PRO A 89 -1.14 -4.91 -13.01
CA PRO A 89 -2.21 -5.61 -12.33
C PRO A 89 -3.59 -4.93 -12.49
N LEU A 90 -4.63 -5.76 -12.63
CA LEU A 90 -6.02 -5.34 -12.38
C LEU A 90 -6.39 -5.69 -10.94
N ALA A 91 -6.48 -4.68 -10.09
CA ALA A 91 -6.71 -4.86 -8.66
C ALA A 91 -8.21 -5.03 -8.36
N GLY A 92 -8.57 -6.16 -7.75
CA GLY A 92 -9.91 -6.34 -7.17
C GLY A 92 -10.09 -5.56 -5.85
N PRO A 93 -11.32 -5.50 -5.32
CA PRO A 93 -11.56 -5.01 -3.98
C PRO A 93 -10.80 -5.87 -2.96
N PRO A 94 -9.97 -5.28 -2.08
CA PRO A 94 -9.28 -6.03 -1.05
C PRO A 94 -10.24 -6.56 0.02
N ASP A 95 -9.73 -7.47 0.86
CA ASP A 95 -10.46 -7.97 2.02
C ASP A 95 -10.93 -6.81 2.94
N PRO A 96 -12.18 -6.82 3.45
CA PRO A 96 -12.69 -5.76 4.31
C PRO A 96 -11.86 -5.48 5.57
N VAL A 97 -11.21 -6.50 6.15
CA VAL A 97 -10.32 -6.36 7.32
C VAL A 97 -9.07 -5.57 6.92
N LEU A 98 -8.46 -5.93 5.79
CA LEU A 98 -7.33 -5.18 5.24
C LEU A 98 -7.70 -3.73 4.96
N VAL A 99 -8.88 -3.49 4.36
CA VAL A 99 -9.39 -2.14 4.11
C VAL A 99 -9.54 -1.35 5.41
N ALA A 100 -10.08 -1.95 6.47
CA ALA A 100 -10.25 -1.29 7.77
C ALA A 100 -8.91 -0.94 8.42
N ASN A 101 -7.98 -1.90 8.47
CA ASN A 101 -6.67 -1.73 9.07
C ASN A 101 -5.83 -0.68 8.35
N VAL A 102 -5.74 -0.75 7.02
CA VAL A 102 -4.97 0.21 6.22
C VAL A 102 -5.58 1.60 6.34
N ARG A 103 -6.92 1.73 6.35
CA ARG A 103 -7.58 3.02 6.56
C ARG A 103 -7.28 3.61 7.93
N TRP A 104 -7.23 2.79 8.98
CA TRP A 104 -6.82 3.21 10.32
C TRP A 104 -5.38 3.73 10.33
N LEU A 105 -4.45 2.92 9.84
CA LEU A 105 -3.02 3.27 9.80
C LEU A 105 -2.74 4.49 8.92
N ALA A 106 -3.50 4.70 7.85
CA ALA A 106 -3.37 5.90 7.00
C ALA A 106 -3.62 7.21 7.75
N GLY A 107 -4.32 7.17 8.90
CA GLY A 107 -4.45 8.31 9.80
C GLY A 107 -3.12 8.77 10.42
N TYR A 108 -2.15 7.86 10.52
CA TYR A 108 -0.85 8.06 11.16
C TYR A 108 0.31 8.24 10.17
N ARG A 109 0.03 8.36 8.86
CA ARG A 109 1.08 8.49 7.82
C ARG A 109 1.93 9.77 7.89
N HIS A 110 1.39 10.84 8.47
CA HIS A 110 2.09 12.13 8.48
C HIS A 110 3.33 12.08 9.39
N PRO A 111 4.48 12.67 9.01
CA PRO A 111 5.70 12.69 9.81
C PRO A 111 5.59 13.27 11.23
N ARG A 112 4.45 13.92 11.56
CA ARG A 112 4.17 14.40 12.93
C ARG A 112 3.92 13.28 13.93
N TYR A 113 3.54 12.10 13.42
CA TYR A 113 3.41 10.88 14.20
C TYR A 113 4.67 10.05 14.15
N ALA A 114 5.70 10.48 13.39
CA ALA A 114 6.97 9.81 13.38
C ALA A 114 7.47 9.68 14.81
N ALA A 115 7.91 8.47 15.11
CA ALA A 115 8.35 8.08 16.43
C ALA A 115 9.42 9.04 16.98
N GLY A 116 10.18 9.73 16.13
CA GLY A 116 11.21 10.67 16.54
C GLY A 116 12.13 9.97 17.55
N PRO A 117 12.20 10.43 18.82
CA PRO A 117 12.99 9.79 19.87
C PRO A 117 12.56 8.35 20.20
N TRP A 118 11.32 7.94 19.90
CA TRP A 118 10.84 6.59 20.17
C TRP A 118 11.36 5.53 19.19
N THR A 119 11.90 5.92 18.03
CA THR A 119 12.26 4.96 16.98
C THR A 119 13.24 3.88 17.47
N PRO A 120 14.37 4.24 18.13
CA PRO A 120 15.30 3.23 18.65
C PRO A 120 14.64 2.33 19.70
N ALA A 121 13.85 2.90 20.61
CA ALA A 121 13.17 2.16 21.67
C ALA A 121 12.10 1.20 21.12
N LEU A 122 11.38 1.60 20.07
CA LEU A 122 10.42 0.74 19.37
C LEU A 122 11.11 -0.42 18.67
N VAL A 123 12.25 -0.17 18.01
CA VAL A 123 13.04 -1.23 17.37
C VAL A 123 13.59 -2.21 18.40
N GLU A 124 14.08 -1.70 19.53
CA GLU A 124 14.58 -2.53 20.64
C GLU A 124 13.47 -3.38 21.26
N VAL A 125 12.36 -2.77 21.68
CA VAL A 125 11.28 -3.48 22.38
C VAL A 125 10.58 -4.52 21.51
N PHE A 126 10.48 -4.27 20.20
CA PHE A 126 9.87 -5.20 19.22
C PHE A 126 10.92 -6.03 18.46
N GLY A 127 12.17 -6.06 18.92
CA GLY A 127 13.22 -6.92 18.37
C GLY A 127 12.86 -8.42 18.47
N SER A 128 12.00 -8.78 19.43
CA SER A 128 11.30 -10.08 19.48
C SER A 128 9.79 -9.89 19.37
N PRO A 129 9.06 -10.79 18.67
CA PRO A 129 7.61 -10.68 18.55
C PRO A 129 6.92 -10.67 19.92
N ARG A 130 6.14 -9.62 20.21
CA ARG A 130 5.39 -9.50 21.47
C ARG A 130 4.11 -8.65 21.33
N PRO A 131 3.15 -8.75 22.27
CA PRO A 131 1.93 -7.95 22.24
C PRO A 131 2.19 -6.44 22.31
N ALA A 132 1.56 -5.66 21.43
CA ALA A 132 1.79 -4.22 21.34
C ALA A 132 1.51 -3.47 22.65
N VAL A 133 0.42 -3.82 23.33
CA VAL A 133 -0.01 -3.17 24.58
C VAL A 133 1.01 -3.30 25.72
N GLU A 134 1.77 -4.40 25.77
CA GLU A 134 2.79 -4.61 26.79
C GLU A 134 3.98 -3.68 26.56
N ALA A 135 4.48 -3.64 25.33
CA ALA A 135 5.57 -2.75 24.93
C ALA A 135 5.19 -1.27 25.09
N VAL A 136 3.95 -0.88 24.74
CA VAL A 136 3.49 0.50 24.90
C VAL A 136 3.47 0.93 26.38
N ARG A 137 3.00 0.05 27.27
CA ARG A 137 3.00 0.32 28.73
C ARG A 137 4.42 0.41 29.31
N GLU A 138 5.35 -0.36 28.77
CA GLU A 138 6.76 -0.35 29.16
C GLU A 138 7.46 0.94 28.74
N LEU A 139 7.17 1.43 27.54
CA LEU A 139 7.78 2.63 26.97
C LEU A 139 7.30 3.94 27.59
N GLY A 140 6.06 4.01 28.11
CA GLY A 140 5.57 5.19 28.83
C GLY A 140 4.09 5.48 28.61
N ASP A 141 3.76 6.77 28.45
CA ASP A 141 2.37 7.22 28.27
C ASP A 141 1.77 6.67 26.96
N PRO A 142 0.71 5.83 27.03
CA PRO A 142 0.08 5.27 25.84
C PRO A 142 -0.43 6.33 24.85
N ILE A 143 -0.84 7.51 25.33
CA ILE A 143 -1.30 8.60 24.46
C ILE A 143 -0.16 9.10 23.56
N ALA A 144 1.07 9.10 24.08
CA ALA A 144 2.26 9.52 23.35
C ALA A 144 2.86 8.39 22.47
N VAL A 145 2.83 7.15 22.95
CA VAL A 145 3.53 6.03 22.30
C VAL A 145 2.70 5.38 21.18
N TRP A 146 1.38 5.24 21.33
CA TRP A 146 0.55 4.61 20.28
C TRP A 146 0.64 5.26 18.90
N PRO A 147 0.59 6.60 18.77
CA PRO A 147 0.76 7.24 17.46
C PRO A 147 2.09 6.88 16.78
N ALA A 148 3.17 6.76 17.56
CA ALA A 148 4.48 6.35 17.07
C ALA A 148 4.48 4.88 16.61
N VAL A 149 3.84 3.97 17.35
CA VAL A 149 3.66 2.56 16.94
C VAL A 149 2.88 2.47 15.62
N PHE A 150 1.76 3.18 15.50
CA PHE A 150 0.95 3.16 14.28
C PHE A 150 1.70 3.77 13.08
N HIS A 151 2.49 4.84 13.29
CA HIS A 151 3.36 5.37 12.26
C HIS A 151 4.46 4.38 11.87
N ALA A 152 5.04 3.65 12.82
CA ALA A 152 6.04 2.63 12.54
C ALA A 152 5.46 1.44 11.75
N LEU A 153 4.19 1.08 11.98
CA LEU A 153 3.46 0.10 11.17
C LEU A 153 3.14 0.61 9.76
N TRP A 154 2.86 1.92 9.64
CA TRP A 154 2.66 2.58 8.35
C TRP A 154 3.95 2.66 7.53
N SER A 155 5.02 3.17 8.11
CA SER A 155 6.33 3.30 7.44
C SER A 155 7.05 1.97 7.20
N GLY A 156 6.51 0.86 7.71
CA GLY A 156 7.08 -0.46 7.54
C GLY A 156 8.28 -0.75 8.44
N VAL A 157 8.55 0.07 9.46
CA VAL A 157 9.55 -0.22 10.51
C VAL A 157 9.10 -1.39 11.39
N LEU A 158 7.81 -1.44 11.71
CA LEU A 158 7.17 -2.56 12.39
C LEU A 158 6.26 -3.32 11.43
N ARG A 159 6.05 -4.62 11.69
CA ARG A 159 5.13 -5.48 10.94
C ARG A 159 4.08 -6.10 11.84
N VAL A 160 2.91 -6.30 11.23
CA VAL A 160 1.76 -7.02 11.77
C VAL A 160 1.01 -7.67 10.60
N ARG A 161 0.24 -8.71 10.89
CA ARG A 161 -0.73 -9.27 9.97
C ARG A 161 -1.89 -8.28 9.77
N LEU A 162 -2.00 -7.73 8.56
CA LEU A 162 -3.07 -6.78 8.22
C LEU A 162 -4.34 -7.46 7.70
N ASP A 163 -4.31 -8.77 7.49
CA ASP A 163 -5.46 -9.62 7.15
C ASP A 163 -6.27 -10.04 8.38
N GLU A 164 -5.81 -9.69 9.58
CA GLU A 164 -6.51 -9.92 10.86
C GLU A 164 -6.89 -8.59 11.52
N PRO A 165 -7.98 -8.50 12.30
CA PRO A 165 -8.39 -7.26 12.95
C PRO A 165 -7.29 -6.66 13.83
N LEU A 166 -6.94 -5.39 13.59
CA LEU A 166 -5.95 -4.70 14.41
C LEU A 166 -6.54 -4.31 15.77
N HIS A 167 -5.85 -4.69 16.84
CA HIS A 167 -6.21 -4.35 18.23
C HIS A 167 -4.96 -4.27 19.12
N GLU A 168 -5.05 -3.73 20.33
CA GLU A 168 -3.89 -3.48 21.20
C GLU A 168 -3.06 -4.74 21.56
N ARG A 169 -3.66 -5.93 21.54
CA ARG A 169 -2.98 -7.20 21.84
C ARG A 169 -2.30 -7.87 20.65
N VAL A 170 -2.33 -7.27 19.46
CA VAL A 170 -1.67 -7.88 18.28
C VAL A 170 -0.17 -8.00 18.53
N VAL A 171 0.41 -9.08 18.03
CA VAL A 171 1.85 -9.31 18.11
C VAL A 171 2.54 -8.50 17.02
N LEU A 172 3.44 -7.60 17.45
CA LEU A 172 4.26 -6.80 16.54
C LEU A 172 5.71 -7.30 16.57
N SER A 173 6.41 -7.05 15.48
CA SER A 173 7.85 -7.30 15.37
C SER A 173 8.48 -6.25 14.46
N VAL A 174 9.79 -6.05 14.60
CA VAL A 174 10.57 -5.26 13.64
C VAL A 174 10.47 -5.89 12.25
N ALA A 175 10.27 -5.06 11.23
CA ALA A 175 10.45 -5.49 9.86
C ALA A 175 11.90 -5.92 9.66
N ARG A 176 12.14 -7.18 9.30
CA ARG A 176 13.47 -7.56 8.80
C ARG A 176 13.77 -6.64 7.62
N GLN A 177 14.80 -5.81 7.76
CA GLN A 177 15.46 -5.26 6.59
C GLN A 177 16.03 -6.47 5.87
N GLU A 178 15.57 -6.75 4.66
CA GLU A 178 16.38 -7.56 3.76
C GLU A 178 17.65 -6.75 3.60
N ALA A 179 18.73 -7.25 4.22
CA ALA A 179 20.05 -6.68 4.03
C ALA A 179 20.26 -6.54 2.52
N GLU A 180 20.66 -5.34 2.09
CA GLU A 180 21.24 -5.14 0.77
C GLU A 180 22.27 -6.26 0.57
N ALA A 181 21.92 -7.23 -0.26
CA ALA A 181 22.85 -8.26 -0.67
C ALA A 181 23.86 -7.57 -1.60
N ALA A 182 25.10 -7.56 -1.11
CA ALA A 182 26.33 -7.08 -1.71
C ALA A 182 26.48 -7.37 -3.21
#